data_AF-X1MQJ0-F1
#
_entry.id   AF-X1MQJ0-F1
#
_cell.length_a   1.000
_cell.length_b   1.000
_cell.length_c   1.000
_cell.angle_alpha   90.00
_cell.angle_beta   90.00
_cell.angle_gamma   90.00
#
_symmetry.space_group_name_H-M   'P 1'
#
loop_
_entity.id
_entity.type
_entity.pdbx_description
1 polymer ?
#
loop_
_entity_poly.entity_id
_entity_poly.type
_entity_poly.pdbx_seq_one_letter_code
_entity_poly.pdbx_strand_id
1 'polypeptide(L)'
;NLKLIVTLKENPSANFKFIMEDLAYDIYNQYGVEIDNFAGILKPFHKMKELIEKHLNVSFLYQLKIVENPKIKLSMSEKEMVGKARTFIKENNFKYFYSLYLLPENTASPKDYQTIFNLIEKGIFQPTEK
;
A
#
# COMPACT_ATOMS: atom_id res chain seq x y z
N ASN A 1 2.28 26.33 2.09
CA ASN A 1 1.00 26.14 2.81
C ASN A 1 0.14 25.16 2.02
N LEU A 2 0.28 23.85 2.29
CA LEU A 2 -0.50 22.80 1.62
C LEU A 2 -1.75 22.49 2.45
N LYS A 3 -2.93 22.44 1.80
CA LYS A 3 -4.18 21.99 2.43
C LYS A 3 -4.61 20.67 1.82
N LEU A 4 -4.60 19.60 2.62
CA LEU A 4 -5.15 18.31 2.25
C LEU A 4 -6.58 18.19 2.80
N ILE A 5 -7.52 17.82 1.94
CA ILE A 5 -8.92 17.55 2.32
C ILE A 5 -9.20 16.08 2.04
N VAL A 6 -9.59 15.34 3.06
CA VAL A 6 -9.94 13.92 2.94
C VAL A 6 -11.37 13.71 3.42
N THR A 7 -12.17 12.99 2.63
CA THR A 7 -13.55 12.64 2.96
C THR A 7 -13.62 11.14 3.25
N LEU A 8 -14.00 10.80 4.48
CA LEU A 8 -14.12 9.41 4.96
C LEU A 8 -15.57 9.15 5.36
N LYS A 9 -16.02 7.90 5.20
CA LYS A 9 -17.35 7.47 5.65
C LYS A 9 -17.42 7.27 7.17
N GLU A 10 -16.28 6.98 7.78
CA GLU A 10 -16.15 6.69 9.21
C GLU A 10 -15.02 7.52 9.80
N ASN A 11 -14.99 7.60 11.13
CA ASN A 11 -13.93 8.31 11.83
C ASN A 11 -12.59 7.61 11.59
N PRO A 12 -11.53 8.35 11.21
CA PRO A 12 -10.23 7.76 11.02
C PRO A 12 -9.63 7.28 12.34
N SER A 13 -8.64 6.38 12.24
CA SER A 13 -7.84 5.98 13.39
C SER A 13 -7.00 7.15 13.91
N ALA A 14 -6.56 7.08 15.17
CA ALA A 14 -5.66 8.09 15.75
C ALA A 14 -4.36 8.26 14.93
N ASN A 15 -3.89 7.20 14.28
CA ASN A 15 -2.67 7.23 13.48
C ASN A 15 -2.84 7.89 12.11
N PHE A 16 -4.08 8.00 11.62
CA PHE A 16 -4.35 8.56 10.30
C PHE A 16 -3.84 9.99 10.16
N LYS A 17 -3.96 10.80 11.22
CA LYS A 17 -3.45 12.18 11.23
C LYS A 17 -1.96 12.23 10.90
N PHE A 18 -1.15 11.37 11.53
CA PHE A 18 0.30 11.33 11.30
C PHE A 18 0.61 10.92 9.86
N ILE A 19 -0.11 9.93 9.31
CA ILE A 19 0.04 9.52 7.90
C ILE A 19 -0.25 10.69 6.95
N MET A 20 -1.27 11.50 7.26
CA MET A 20 -1.62 12.68 6.45
C MET A 20 -0.61 13.82 6.58
N GLU A 21 -0.03 14.00 7.76
CA GLU A 21 1.05 14.99 7.98
C GLU A 21 2.32 14.59 7.23
N ASP A 22 2.71 13.32 7.27
CA ASP A 22 3.85 12.78 6.51
C ASP A 22 3.62 12.89 4.99
N LEU A 23 2.43 12.53 4.51
CA LEU A 23 2.06 12.70 3.10
C LEU A 23 2.13 14.17 2.67
N ALA A 24 1.58 15.08 3.48
CA ALA A 24 1.59 16.51 3.19
C ALA A 24 3.02 17.06 3.14
N TYR A 25 3.87 16.63 4.07
CA TYR A 25 5.29 16.97 4.07
C TYR A 25 5.98 16.51 2.79
N ASP A 26 5.82 15.24 2.41
CA ASP A 26 6.45 14.69 1.21
C ASP A 26 5.96 15.36 -0.08
N ILE A 27 4.67 15.68 -0.17
CA ILE A 27 4.11 16.44 -1.30
C ILE A 27 4.79 17.79 -1.41
N TYR A 28 4.89 18.54 -0.31
CA TYR A 28 5.51 19.86 -0.35
C TYR A 28 7.02 19.79 -0.59
N ASN A 29 7.69 18.75 -0.09
CA ASN A 29 9.10 18.52 -0.35
C ASN A 29 9.38 18.21 -1.83
N GLN A 30 8.49 17.46 -2.50
CA GLN A 30 8.67 17.08 -3.91
C GLN A 30 8.14 18.11 -4.90
N TYR A 31 7.07 18.82 -4.56
CA TYR A 31 6.34 19.69 -5.50
C TYR A 31 6.15 21.12 -4.98
N GLY A 32 6.80 21.51 -3.88
CA GLY A 32 6.60 22.81 -3.24
C GLY A 32 6.92 23.98 -4.18
N VAL A 33 7.96 23.84 -5.01
CA VAL A 33 8.33 24.85 -6.00
C VAL A 33 7.23 25.02 -7.05
N GLU A 34 6.65 23.93 -7.56
CA GLU A 34 5.55 23.95 -8.52
C GLU A 34 4.25 24.49 -7.91
N ILE A 35 4.00 24.17 -6.64
CA ILE A 35 2.84 24.66 -5.88
C ILE A 35 2.95 26.17 -5.66
N ASP A 36 4.11 26.64 -5.21
CA ASP A 36 4.33 28.06 -4.89
C ASP A 36 4.37 28.93 -6.15
N ASN A 37 4.81 28.38 -7.29
CA ASN A 37 4.83 29.05 -8.59
C ASN A 37 3.59 28.77 -9.46
N PHE A 38 2.52 28.23 -8.89
CA PHE A 38 1.32 27.86 -9.64
C PHE A 38 0.63 29.10 -10.24
N ALA A 39 0.75 29.26 -11.56
CA ALA A 39 0.18 30.40 -12.31
C ALA A 39 -1.13 30.06 -13.06
N GLY A 40 -1.84 28.99 -12.67
CA GLY A 40 -3.13 28.61 -13.25
C GLY A 40 -3.08 27.57 -14.38
N ILE A 41 -1.90 27.15 -14.85
CA ILE A 41 -1.76 26.03 -15.79
C ILE A 41 -1.41 24.76 -15.00
N LEU A 42 -2.39 23.87 -14.85
CA LEU A 42 -2.23 22.56 -14.22
C LEU A 42 -1.43 21.64 -15.16
N LYS A 43 -0.12 21.52 -14.91
CA LYS A 43 0.62 20.33 -15.34
C LYS A 43 0.34 19.21 -14.32
N PRO A 44 0.14 17.94 -14.75
CA PRO A 44 0.01 16.83 -13.82
C PRO A 44 1.25 16.73 -12.94
N PHE A 45 1.07 16.57 -11.63
CA PHE A 45 2.15 16.23 -10.72
C PHE A 45 2.63 14.81 -11.03
N HIS A 46 3.81 14.71 -11.64
CA HIS A 46 4.38 13.42 -12.02
C HIS A 46 4.64 12.59 -10.76
N LYS A 47 4.08 11.38 -10.70
CA LYS A 47 4.19 10.42 -9.57
C LYS A 47 3.40 10.70 -8.29
N MET A 48 2.45 11.64 -8.33
CA MET A 48 1.59 11.93 -7.17
C MET A 48 0.78 10.70 -6.73
N LYS A 49 0.31 9.88 -7.68
CA LYS A 49 -0.43 8.64 -7.41
C LYS A 49 0.43 7.68 -6.58
N GLU A 50 1.66 7.42 -7.02
CA GLU A 50 2.60 6.53 -6.33
C GLU A 50 2.95 7.04 -4.93
N LEU A 51 3.04 8.36 -4.74
CA LEU A 51 3.28 8.97 -3.44
C LEU A 51 2.11 8.72 -2.49
N ILE A 52 0.88 9.00 -2.94
CA ILE A 52 -0.35 8.74 -2.17
C ILE A 52 -0.47 7.25 -1.84
N GLU A 53 -0.20 6.37 -2.82
CA GLU A 53 -0.32 4.93 -2.64
C GLU A 53 0.66 4.38 -1.62
N LYS A 54 1.88 4.92 -1.58
CA LYS A 54 2.89 4.56 -0.59
C LYS A 54 2.44 4.94 0.81
N HIS A 55 2.00 6.19 1.02
CA HIS A 55 1.61 6.67 2.35
C HIS A 55 0.33 6.00 2.86
N LEU A 56 -0.62 5.72 1.98
CA LEU A 56 -1.87 5.06 2.33
C LEU A 56 -1.81 3.53 2.28
N ASN A 57 -0.67 2.96 1.89
CA ASN A 57 -0.46 1.52 1.73
C ASN A 57 -1.51 0.81 0.85
N VAL A 58 -2.16 1.50 -0.10
CA VAL A 58 -3.28 0.96 -0.91
C VAL A 58 -2.84 -0.09 -1.93
N SER A 59 -1.54 -0.35 -2.06
CA SER A 59 -1.00 -1.38 -2.94
C SER A 59 -1.57 -2.78 -2.66
N PHE A 60 -2.07 -3.04 -1.45
CA PHE A 60 -2.74 -4.29 -1.10
C PHE A 60 -4.08 -4.51 -1.83
N LEU A 61 -4.65 -3.47 -2.45
CA LEU A 61 -5.88 -3.57 -3.24
C LEU A 61 -5.64 -4.13 -4.65
N TYR A 62 -4.39 -4.13 -5.12
CA TYR A 62 -4.05 -4.65 -6.45
C TYR A 62 -3.98 -6.16 -6.49
N GLN A 63 -3.96 -6.70 -7.71
CA GLN A 63 -3.53 -8.06 -7.95
C GLN A 63 -2.05 -8.17 -7.57
N LEU A 64 -1.75 -9.08 -6.65
CA LEU A 64 -0.41 -9.33 -6.14
C LEU A 64 0.12 -10.65 -6.69
N LYS A 65 1.43 -10.67 -6.97
CA LYS A 65 2.20 -11.90 -7.22
C LYS A 65 3.21 -12.12 -6.10
N ILE A 66 3.61 -13.37 -5.94
CA ILE A 66 4.68 -13.75 -5.01
C ILE A 66 6.00 -13.70 -5.78
N VAL A 67 6.97 -12.96 -5.26
CA VAL A 67 8.34 -12.92 -5.76
C VAL A 67 9.26 -13.60 -4.76
N GLU A 68 10.02 -14.57 -5.24
CA GLU A 68 11.00 -15.28 -4.43
C GLU A 68 12.31 -14.49 -4.37
N ASN A 69 12.73 -14.12 -3.17
CA ASN A 69 14.04 -13.53 -2.95
C ASN A 69 14.71 -14.17 -1.72
N PRO A 70 15.69 -15.07 -1.91
CA PRO A 70 16.31 -15.80 -0.81
C PRO A 70 17.13 -14.90 0.14
N LYS A 71 17.44 -13.66 -0.26
CA LYS A 71 18.16 -12.70 0.58
C LYS A 71 17.26 -12.03 1.62
N ILE A 72 15.94 -12.08 1.44
CA ILE A 72 14.98 -11.41 2.31
C ILE A 72 14.56 -12.36 3.44
N LYS A 73 14.82 -11.96 4.68
CA LYS A 73 14.41 -12.72 5.86
C LYS A 73 12.93 -12.49 6.16
N LEU A 74 12.19 -13.59 6.26
CA LEU A 74 10.78 -13.61 6.63
C LEU A 74 10.59 -14.10 8.07
N SER A 75 9.71 -13.44 8.82
CA SER A 75 9.20 -13.92 10.09
C SER A 75 8.34 -15.19 9.91
N MET A 76 7.98 -15.85 11.01
CA MET A 76 7.07 -17.01 10.94
C MET A 76 5.71 -16.62 10.37
N SER A 77 5.11 -15.52 10.82
CA SER A 77 3.83 -15.03 10.31
C SER A 77 3.88 -14.67 8.82
N GLU A 78 4.99 -14.07 8.36
CA GLU A 78 5.21 -13.75 6.95
C GLU A 78 5.32 -15.02 6.10
N LYS A 79 6.04 -16.04 6.58
CA LYS A 79 6.13 -17.34 5.89
C LYS A 79 4.77 -18.03 5.80
N GLU A 80 3.99 -18.01 6.87
CA GLU A 80 2.63 -18.57 6.89
C GLU A 80 1.73 -17.85 5.88
N MET A 81 1.79 -16.52 5.84
CA MET A 81 1.01 -15.72 4.89
C MET A 81 1.42 -15.98 3.43
N VAL A 82 2.72 -16.08 3.15
CA VAL A 82 3.22 -16.50 1.82
C VAL A 82 2.76 -17.92 1.48
N GLY A 83 2.73 -18.83 2.46
CA GLY A 83 2.19 -20.18 2.30
C GLY A 83 0.72 -20.18 1.89
N LYS A 84 -0.12 -19.43 2.60
CA LYS A 84 -1.55 -19.25 2.25
C LYS A 84 -1.71 -18.75 0.81
N ALA A 85 -0.93 -17.73 0.43
CA ALA A 85 -0.96 -17.18 -0.92
C ALA A 85 -0.58 -18.20 -1.99
N ARG A 86 0.46 -19.01 -1.76
CA ARG A 86 0.86 -20.08 -2.69
C ARG A 86 -0.21 -21.14 -2.85
N THR A 87 -0.80 -21.57 -1.74
CA THR A 87 -1.89 -22.56 -1.75
C THR A 87 -3.05 -22.04 -2.56
N PHE A 88 -3.51 -20.81 -2.30
CA PHE A 88 -4.60 -20.17 -3.03
C PHE A 88 -4.32 -20.10 -4.55
N ILE A 89 -3.15 -19.61 -4.94
CA ILE A 89 -2.74 -19.50 -6.35
C ILE A 89 -2.77 -20.88 -7.02
N LYS A 90 -2.24 -21.91 -6.35
CA LYS A 90 -2.15 -23.27 -6.88
C LYS A 90 -3.52 -23.91 -7.04
N GLU A 91 -4.37 -23.81 -6.03
CA GLU A 91 -5.71 -24.41 -6.03
C GLU A 91 -6.62 -23.80 -7.11
N ASN A 92 -6.47 -22.50 -7.36
CA ASN A 92 -7.28 -21.78 -8.35
C ASN A 92 -6.63 -21.66 -9.74
N ASN A 93 -5.40 -22.19 -9.92
CA ASN A 93 -4.62 -22.06 -11.16
C ASN A 93 -4.45 -20.60 -11.63
N PHE A 94 -4.22 -19.68 -10.70
CA PHE A 94 -3.99 -18.27 -10.98
C PHE A 94 -2.50 -17.93 -11.06
N LYS A 95 -2.18 -16.73 -11.54
CA LYS A 95 -0.82 -16.15 -11.48
C LYS A 95 -0.70 -15.02 -10.44
N TYR A 96 -1.82 -14.64 -9.85
CA TYR A 96 -1.96 -13.53 -8.91
C TYR A 96 -3.00 -13.88 -7.83
N PHE A 97 -3.07 -13.06 -6.80
CA PHE A 97 -4.08 -13.11 -5.75
C PHE A 97 -4.42 -11.69 -5.28
N TYR A 98 -5.57 -11.50 -4.65
CA TYR A 98 -5.87 -10.27 -3.91
C TYR A 98 -5.63 -10.52 -2.42
N SER A 99 -5.09 -9.54 -1.70
CA SER A 99 -4.83 -9.64 -0.25
C SER A 99 -6.05 -10.07 0.54
N LEU A 100 -7.24 -9.63 0.13
CA LEU A 100 -8.51 -9.98 0.75
C LEU A 100 -8.79 -11.48 0.74
N TYR A 101 -8.30 -12.23 -0.25
CA TYR A 101 -8.50 -13.68 -0.32
C TYR A 101 -7.64 -14.47 0.67
N LEU A 102 -6.62 -13.83 1.25
CA LEU A 102 -5.78 -14.42 2.29
C LEU A 102 -6.33 -14.17 3.70
N LEU A 103 -7.30 -13.27 3.80
CA LEU A 103 -7.88 -12.81 5.05
C LEU A 103 -9.23 -13.51 5.24
N PRO A 104 -9.40 -14.25 6.35
CA PRO A 104 -10.67 -14.90 6.61
C PRO A 104 -11.76 -13.86 6.90
N GLU A 105 -12.93 -14.04 6.29
CA GLU A 105 -14.08 -13.14 6.47
C GLU A 105 -14.38 -12.98 7.97
N ASN A 106 -14.53 -11.73 8.41
CA ASN A 106 -14.87 -11.33 9.79
C ASN A 106 -13.88 -11.72 10.90
N THR A 107 -12.69 -12.22 10.59
CA THR A 107 -11.68 -12.63 11.61
C THR A 107 -10.28 -12.09 11.36
N ALA A 108 -10.08 -11.31 10.29
CA ALA A 108 -8.82 -10.65 10.01
C ALA A 108 -8.46 -9.64 11.13
N SER A 109 -7.35 -9.89 11.80
CA SER A 109 -6.81 -8.99 12.81
C SER A 109 -5.97 -7.87 12.18
N PRO A 110 -5.78 -6.73 12.86
CA PRO A 110 -4.84 -5.70 12.41
C PRO A 110 -3.42 -6.23 12.12
N LYS A 111 -3.00 -7.30 12.81
CA LYS A 111 -1.69 -7.95 12.60
C LYS A 111 -1.61 -8.68 11.25
N ASP A 112 -2.74 -9.20 10.74
CA ASP A 112 -2.79 -9.85 9.44
C ASP A 112 -2.58 -8.83 8.32
N TYR A 113 -3.27 -7.69 8.40
CA TYR A 113 -3.05 -6.56 7.50
C TYR A 113 -1.60 -6.06 7.57
N GLN A 114 -1.05 -5.89 8.78
CA GLN A 114 0.35 -5.49 8.95
C GLN A 114 1.32 -6.49 8.30
N THR A 115 1.05 -7.80 8.42
CA THR A 115 1.88 -8.84 7.80
C THR A 115 1.86 -8.73 6.27
N ILE A 116 0.69 -8.46 5.68
CA ILE A 116 0.55 -8.21 4.24
C ILE A 116 1.33 -6.95 3.83
N PHE A 117 1.20 -5.85 4.57
CA PHE A 117 1.93 -4.61 4.27
C PHE A 117 3.44 -4.81 4.34
N ASN A 118 3.95 -5.49 5.37
CA ASN A 118 5.38 -5.82 5.48
C ASN A 118 5.87 -6.65 4.29
N LEU A 119 5.08 -7.61 3.80
CA LEU A 119 5.41 -8.41 2.63
C LEU A 119 5.44 -7.59 1.33
N ILE A 120 4.58 -6.58 1.23
CA ILE A 120 4.59 -5.62 0.12
C ILE A 120 5.82 -4.71 0.18
N GLU A 121 6.13 -4.15 1.35
CA GLU A 121 7.32 -3.32 1.57
C GLU A 121 8.62 -4.08 1.29
N LYS A 122 8.68 -5.36 1.70
CA LYS A 122 9.81 -6.25 1.40
C LYS A 122 9.86 -6.68 -0.08
N GLY A 123 8.88 -6.33 -0.89
CA GLY A 123 8.83 -6.73 -2.30
C GLY A 123 8.63 -8.23 -2.51
N ILE A 124 8.12 -8.94 -1.52
CA ILE A 124 7.72 -10.35 -1.63
C ILE A 124 6.34 -10.44 -2.27
N PHE A 125 5.42 -9.59 -1.84
CA PHE A 125 4.15 -9.37 -2.51
C PHE A 125 4.30 -8.14 -3.42
N GLN A 126 4.13 -8.33 -4.73
CA GLN A 126 4.30 -7.25 -5.70
C GLN A 126 3.03 -7.07 -6.53
N PRO A 127 2.53 -5.83 -6.70
CA PRO A 127 1.47 -5.54 -7.66
C PRO A 127 1.85 -5.99 -9.08
N THR A 128 0.92 -6.63 -9.80
CA THR A 128 1.14 -7.04 -11.19
C THR A 128 0.90 -5.92 -12.19
N GLU A 129 0.10 -4.91 -11.80
CA GLU A 129 -0.21 -3.70 -12.60
C GLU A 129 -0.11 -2.46 -11.69
N LYS A 130 0.45 -1.36 -12.20
CA LYS A 130 0.55 -0.04 -11.54
C LYS A 130 -0.16 1.02 -12.38
#